data_AF-A0AAE1AAC0-F1
#
_entry.id   AF-A0AAE1AAC0-F1
#
_cell.length_a   1.000
_cell.length_b   1.000
_cell.length_c   1.000
_cell.angle_alpha   90.00
_cell.angle_beta   90.00
_cell.angle_gamma   90.00
#
_symmetry.space_group_name_H-M   'P 1'
#
loop_
_entity.id
_entity.type
_entity.pdbx_description
1 polymer ?
#
loop_
_entity_poly.entity_id
_entity_poly.type
_entity_poly.pdbx_seq_one_letter_code
_entity_poly.pdbx_strand_id
1 'polypeptide(L)'
;MNMYRGQVHAFLGPVCDYSVSPVARQAKYWNIPLITSGAMASDFLMRRSTLYTMLTRVGPNYDTFIAFIAKVCEQFHFSKVFLVYDPDGQNNVLDKLCHVVTDGLHKAFGGNPFVKKYNITSSHAKVVKTSDIKHVLEDRVGADFAGEYRG
;
A
#
# COMPACT_ATOMS: atom_id res chain seq x y z
N MET A 1 -4.35 -41.12 25.41
CA MET A 1 -4.58 -40.63 24.04
C MET A 1 -3.44 -39.69 23.68
N ASN A 2 -2.42 -40.19 23.01
CA ASN A 2 -1.24 -39.41 22.61
C ASN A 2 -1.54 -38.66 21.31
N MET A 3 -1.69 -37.35 21.40
CA MET A 3 -1.67 -36.48 20.23
C MET A 3 -0.19 -36.26 19.87
N TYR A 4 0.29 -36.95 18.83
CA TYR A 4 1.53 -36.58 18.16
C TYR A 4 1.35 -35.17 17.57
N ARG A 5 1.57 -34.14 18.38
CA ARG A 5 1.59 -32.75 17.92
C ARG A 5 2.82 -32.59 17.03
N GLY A 6 2.63 -32.71 15.73
CA GLY A 6 3.67 -32.41 14.75
C GLY A 6 4.26 -31.02 15.01
N GLN A 7 5.58 -30.94 15.13
CA GLN A 7 6.29 -29.68 15.28
C GLN A 7 6.12 -28.86 13.99
N VAL A 8 5.62 -27.63 14.11
CA VAL A 8 5.49 -26.71 12.98
C VAL A 8 6.83 -26.01 12.76
N HIS A 9 7.39 -26.15 11.55
CA HIS A 9 8.68 -25.55 11.19
C HIS A 9 8.54 -24.26 10.36
N ALA A 10 7.42 -24.09 9.65
CA ALA A 10 7.14 -22.92 8.85
C ALA A 10 5.63 -22.78 8.60
N PHE A 11 5.17 -21.56 8.37
CA PHE A 11 3.86 -21.26 7.82
C PHE A 11 3.99 -20.90 6.34
N LEU A 12 3.14 -21.48 5.49
CA LEU A 12 3.03 -21.15 4.07
C LEU A 12 1.67 -20.51 3.80
N GLY A 13 1.67 -19.29 3.26
CA GLY A 13 0.48 -18.43 3.27
C GLY A 13 0.17 -17.88 4.67
N PRO A 14 -0.97 -17.22 4.90
CA PRO A 14 -2.05 -16.89 3.95
C PRO A 14 -1.61 -15.84 2.92
N VAL A 15 -2.47 -15.53 1.94
CA VAL A 15 -2.12 -14.60 0.84
C VAL A 15 -2.74 -13.20 1.02
N CYS A 16 -3.96 -13.07 1.52
CA CYS A 16 -4.58 -11.76 1.72
C CYS A 16 -3.87 -10.97 2.84
N ASP A 17 -3.65 -9.67 2.64
CA ASP A 17 -2.99 -8.78 3.60
C ASP A 17 -3.65 -8.81 4.99
N TYR A 18 -4.98 -8.82 5.04
CA TYR A 18 -5.74 -8.90 6.29
C TYR A 18 -5.50 -10.20 7.04
N SER A 19 -5.38 -11.32 6.32
CA SER A 19 -5.13 -12.63 6.92
C SER A 19 -3.67 -12.80 7.33
N VAL A 20 -2.72 -12.27 6.54
CA VAL A 20 -1.28 -12.35 6.86
C VAL A 20 -0.96 -11.56 8.12
N SER A 21 -1.53 -10.37 8.26
CA SER A 21 -1.17 -9.45 9.34
C SER A 21 -1.19 -10.05 10.76
N PRO A 22 -2.25 -10.73 11.22
CA PRO A 22 -2.26 -11.35 12.55
C PRO A 22 -1.27 -12.52 12.64
N VAL A 23 -1.17 -13.37 11.62
CA VAL A 23 -0.26 -14.54 11.64
C VAL A 23 1.20 -14.07 11.69
N ALA A 24 1.57 -13.07 10.89
CA ALA A 24 2.92 -12.52 10.83
C ALA A 24 3.35 -11.87 12.15
N ARG A 25 2.43 -11.18 12.85
CA ARG A 25 2.71 -10.61 14.18
C ARG A 25 2.97 -11.69 15.21
N GLN A 26 2.25 -12.81 15.14
CA GLN A 26 2.44 -13.92 16.07
C GLN A 26 3.66 -14.79 15.75
N ALA A 27 4.00 -14.93 14.46
CA ALA A 27 5.16 -15.70 13.99
C ALA A 27 6.47 -15.27 14.69
N LYS A 28 6.62 -13.98 15.01
CA LYS A 28 7.73 -13.45 15.82
C LYS A 28 7.83 -14.08 17.21
N TYR A 29 6.72 -14.29 17.90
CA TYR A 29 6.70 -14.87 19.25
C TYR A 29 6.85 -16.38 19.22
N TRP A 30 6.37 -17.03 18.16
CA TRP A 30 6.54 -18.47 17.97
C TRP A 30 7.93 -18.85 17.46
N ASN A 31 8.69 -17.87 16.94
CA ASN A 31 9.96 -18.09 16.27
C ASN A 31 9.85 -19.09 15.11
N ILE A 32 8.77 -18.99 14.35
CA ILE A 32 8.48 -19.84 13.18
C ILE A 32 8.42 -18.94 11.94
N PRO A 33 9.19 -19.21 10.87
CA PRO A 33 9.13 -18.42 9.64
C PRO A 33 7.75 -18.51 8.98
N LEU A 34 7.33 -17.38 8.40
CA LEU A 34 6.10 -17.24 7.63
C LEU A 34 6.48 -16.84 6.20
N ILE A 35 6.18 -17.69 5.22
CA ILE A 35 6.47 -17.47 3.81
C ILE A 35 5.16 -17.32 3.05
N THR A 36 4.99 -16.23 2.30
CA THR A 36 3.76 -15.97 1.56
C THR A 36 4.01 -15.33 0.20
N SER A 37 3.16 -15.67 -0.78
CA SER A 37 3.08 -14.97 -2.08
C SER A 37 2.27 -13.68 -2.01
N GLY A 38 1.63 -13.38 -0.88
CA GLY A 38 0.84 -12.16 -0.67
C GLY A 38 1.54 -11.13 0.19
N ALA A 39 0.80 -10.48 1.11
CA ALA A 39 1.32 -9.42 1.97
C ALA A 39 1.84 -8.21 1.16
N MET A 40 1.02 -7.77 0.21
CA MET A 40 1.38 -6.80 -0.83
C MET A 40 1.47 -5.37 -0.30
N ALA A 41 0.71 -5.03 0.75
CA ALA A 41 0.75 -3.73 1.41
C ALA A 41 2.16 -3.33 1.88
N SER A 42 2.51 -2.07 1.68
CA SER A 42 3.81 -1.53 2.08
C SER A 42 4.05 -1.52 3.59
N ASP A 43 2.98 -1.55 4.40
CA ASP A 43 3.11 -1.65 5.86
C ASP A 43 3.90 -2.89 6.31
N PHE A 44 3.88 -3.98 5.53
CA PHE A 44 4.69 -5.17 5.82
C PHE A 44 6.19 -4.91 5.67
N LEU A 45 6.59 -4.07 4.72
CA LEU A 45 7.98 -3.64 4.55
C LEU A 45 8.35 -2.60 5.62
N MET A 46 7.49 -1.61 5.84
CA MET A 46 7.74 -0.50 6.78
C MET A 46 7.94 -0.98 8.22
N ARG A 47 7.25 -2.05 8.61
CA ARG A 47 7.33 -2.63 9.97
C ARG A 47 8.04 -3.99 10.00
N ARG A 48 8.86 -4.28 8.98
CA ARG A 48 9.63 -5.54 8.89
C ARG A 48 10.53 -5.76 10.10
N SER A 49 11.20 -4.71 10.59
CA SER A 49 12.13 -4.81 11.72
C SER A 49 11.45 -4.92 13.09
N THR A 50 10.14 -4.64 13.19
CA THR A 50 9.44 -4.56 14.48
C THR A 50 8.34 -5.61 14.62
N LEU A 51 7.38 -5.63 13.69
CA LEU A 51 6.17 -6.48 13.75
C LEU A 51 6.25 -7.72 12.86
N TYR A 52 6.97 -7.64 11.75
CA TYR A 52 6.94 -8.67 10.70
C TYR A 52 8.32 -9.29 10.46
N THR A 53 9.08 -9.52 11.52
CA THR A 53 10.48 -10.00 11.46
C THR A 53 10.62 -11.40 10.90
N MET A 54 9.60 -12.24 11.07
CA MET A 54 9.56 -13.63 10.57
C MET A 54 8.86 -13.76 9.20
N LEU A 55 8.45 -12.65 8.59
CA LEU A 55 7.71 -12.64 7.32
C LEU A 55 8.66 -12.54 6.11
N THR A 56 8.55 -13.53 5.24
CA THR A 56 9.20 -13.57 3.92
C THR A 56 8.12 -13.50 2.85
N ARG A 57 8.21 -12.48 1.99
CA ARG A 57 7.29 -12.27 0.86
C ARG A 57 7.99 -12.74 -0.41
N VAL A 58 7.39 -13.68 -1.14
CA VAL A 58 7.95 -14.22 -2.39
C VAL A 58 7.18 -13.76 -3.64
N GLY A 59 6.04 -13.10 -3.47
CA GLY A 59 5.22 -12.59 -4.55
C GLY A 59 5.39 -11.09 -4.84
N PRO A 60 4.63 -10.56 -5.82
CA PRO A 60 4.61 -9.14 -6.12
C PRO A 60 4.13 -8.34 -4.91
N ASN A 61 4.54 -7.08 -4.82
CA ASN A 61 4.12 -6.15 -3.78
C ASN A 61 4.04 -4.73 -4.35
N TYR A 62 3.35 -3.83 -3.65
CA TYR A 62 3.15 -2.46 -4.13
C TYR A 62 4.38 -1.57 -3.95
N ASP A 63 5.44 -2.04 -3.27
CA ASP A 63 6.60 -1.22 -2.92
C ASP A 63 7.35 -0.73 -4.18
N THR A 64 7.50 -1.61 -5.19
CA THR A 64 8.15 -1.26 -6.46
C THR A 64 7.28 -0.33 -7.31
N PHE A 65 5.96 -0.55 -7.32
CA PHE A 65 5.01 0.34 -7.99
C PHE A 65 5.04 1.75 -7.39
N ILE A 66 4.99 1.84 -6.06
CA ILE A 66 5.08 3.13 -5.33
C ILE A 66 6.41 3.83 -5.65
N ALA A 67 7.53 3.09 -5.63
CA ALA A 67 8.83 3.64 -5.98
C ALA A 67 8.88 4.13 -7.43
N PHE A 68 8.24 3.42 -8.37
CA PHE A 68 8.14 3.83 -9.76
C PHE A 68 7.37 5.15 -9.90
N ILE A 69 6.18 5.27 -9.30
CA ILE A 69 5.40 6.52 -9.36
C ILE A 69 6.19 7.69 -8.75
N ALA A 70 6.85 7.46 -7.61
CA ALA A 70 7.70 8.48 -7.00
C ALA A 70 8.87 8.90 -7.90
N LYS A 71 9.49 7.96 -8.62
CA LYS A 71 10.51 8.28 -9.61
C LYS A 71 9.96 9.09 -10.78
N VAL A 72 8.74 8.79 -11.25
CA VAL A 72 8.08 9.61 -12.28
C VAL A 72 7.91 11.05 -11.77
N CYS A 73 7.40 11.24 -10.55
CA CYS A 73 7.27 12.58 -9.96
C CYS A 73 8.62 13.31 -9.86
N GLU A 74 9.69 12.63 -9.46
CA GLU A 74 11.04 13.23 -9.43
C GLU A 74 11.54 13.63 -10.82
N GLN A 75 11.36 12.77 -11.82
CA GLN A 75 11.81 13.02 -13.21
C GLN A 75 11.12 14.25 -13.83
N PHE A 76 9.84 14.45 -13.53
CA PHE A 76 9.07 15.60 -14.01
C PHE A 76 9.00 16.77 -13.02
N HIS A 77 9.79 16.72 -11.94
CA HIS A 77 9.85 17.76 -10.91
C HIS A 77 8.49 18.10 -10.26
N PHE A 78 7.60 17.11 -10.14
CA PHE A 78 6.33 17.27 -9.45
C PHE A 78 6.54 17.30 -7.93
N SER A 79 6.26 18.45 -7.32
CA SER A 79 6.41 18.69 -5.87
C SER A 79 5.10 18.54 -5.09
N LYS A 80 3.96 18.51 -5.78
CA LYS A 80 2.62 18.37 -5.20
C LYS A 80 1.81 17.34 -6.00
N VAL A 81 1.19 16.39 -5.30
CA VAL A 81 0.37 15.34 -5.92
C VAL A 81 -0.96 15.22 -5.17
N PHE A 82 -2.06 15.19 -5.91
CA PHE A 82 -3.39 14.93 -5.38
C PHE A 82 -3.87 13.55 -5.82
N LEU A 83 -4.08 12.64 -4.86
CA LEU A 83 -4.44 11.25 -5.11
C LEU A 83 -5.95 11.05 -5.01
N VAL A 84 -6.60 10.66 -6.10
CA VAL A 84 -8.04 10.36 -6.13
C VAL A 84 -8.23 8.86 -6.31
N TYR A 85 -9.09 8.25 -5.50
CA TYR A 85 -9.39 6.83 -5.61
C TYR A 85 -10.79 6.49 -5.12
N ASP A 86 -11.36 5.41 -5.66
CA ASP A 86 -12.55 4.77 -5.13
C ASP A 86 -12.14 3.79 -4.02
N PRO A 87 -12.60 3.95 -2.76
CA PRO A 87 -12.27 3.02 -1.69
C PRO A 87 -12.80 1.60 -1.94
N ASP A 88 -13.87 1.45 -2.74
CA ASP A 88 -14.48 0.18 -3.12
C ASP A 88 -14.07 -0.28 -4.53
N GLY A 89 -13.18 0.50 -5.17
CA GLY A 89 -12.60 0.16 -6.46
C GLY A 89 -11.82 -1.15 -6.39
N GLN A 90 -12.05 -2.01 -7.38
CA GLN A 90 -11.38 -3.32 -7.50
C GLN A 90 -11.62 -4.28 -6.32
N ASN A 91 -12.75 -4.14 -5.61
CA ASN A 91 -13.13 -5.05 -4.52
C ASN A 91 -13.26 -6.52 -4.94
N ASN A 92 -13.42 -6.81 -6.23
CA ASN A 92 -13.40 -8.16 -6.80
C ASN A 92 -12.00 -8.80 -6.83
N VAL A 93 -10.93 -8.00 -6.68
CA VAL A 93 -9.54 -8.46 -6.69
C VAL A 93 -9.02 -8.62 -5.27
N LEU A 94 -9.13 -7.56 -4.46
CA LEU A 94 -8.74 -7.54 -3.06
C LEU A 94 -9.54 -6.45 -2.35
N ASP A 95 -10.05 -6.77 -1.15
CA ASP A 95 -10.77 -5.80 -0.33
C ASP A 95 -9.89 -4.55 -0.09
N LYS A 96 -10.44 -3.37 -0.39
CA LYS A 96 -9.79 -2.06 -0.20
C LYS A 96 -8.45 -1.92 -0.92
N LEU A 97 -8.28 -2.59 -2.07
CA LEU A 97 -7.06 -2.52 -2.88
C LEU A 97 -6.60 -1.07 -3.13
N CYS A 98 -7.50 -0.25 -3.70
CA CYS A 98 -7.19 1.13 -4.04
C CYS A 98 -6.77 1.94 -2.81
N HIS A 99 -7.41 1.71 -1.66
CA HIS A 99 -7.02 2.34 -0.41
C HIS A 99 -5.59 1.97 0.02
N VAL A 100 -5.24 0.68 -0.03
CA VAL A 100 -3.90 0.20 0.38
C VAL A 100 -2.81 0.80 -0.50
N VAL A 101 -3.03 0.86 -1.82
CA VAL A 101 -2.07 1.44 -2.76
C VAL A 101 -1.92 2.95 -2.55
N THR A 102 -3.04 3.69 -2.42
CA THR A 102 -3.02 5.13 -2.21
C THR A 102 -2.39 5.52 -0.87
N ASP A 103 -2.66 4.76 0.20
CA ASP A 103 -2.01 4.95 1.50
C ASP A 103 -0.49 4.72 1.42
N GLY A 104 -0.06 3.68 0.69
CA GLY A 104 1.35 3.43 0.40
C GLY A 104 2.04 4.60 -0.33
N LEU A 105 1.39 5.14 -1.37
CA LEU A 105 1.87 6.34 -2.08
C LEU A 105 1.96 7.55 -1.16
N HIS A 106 0.89 7.84 -0.41
CA HIS A 106 0.83 8.98 0.50
C HIS A 106 1.94 8.93 1.56
N LYS A 107 2.17 7.76 2.16
CA LYS A 107 3.24 7.54 3.14
C LYS A 107 4.64 7.69 2.52
N ALA A 108 4.85 7.19 1.30
CA ALA A 108 6.12 7.29 0.60
C ALA A 108 6.46 8.73 0.19
N PHE A 109 5.45 9.52 -0.20
CA PHE A 109 5.60 10.94 -0.55
C PHE A 109 5.81 11.83 0.67
N GLY A 110 4.97 11.68 1.70
CA GLY A 110 4.93 12.57 2.87
C GLY A 110 6.02 12.34 3.91
N GLY A 111 6.83 11.28 3.76
CA GLY A 111 7.94 11.01 4.64
C GLY A 111 7.53 10.52 6.02
N ASN A 112 7.22 9.23 6.11
CA ASN A 112 7.24 8.53 7.40
C ASN A 112 8.70 8.49 7.94
N PRO A 113 8.95 8.59 9.27
CA PRO A 113 10.29 8.48 9.84
C PRO A 113 11.06 7.20 9.47
N PHE A 114 10.38 6.14 9.04
CA PHE A 114 11.00 4.90 8.53
C PHE A 114 11.20 4.89 6.99
N VAL A 115 10.65 5.87 6.25
CA VAL A 115 10.51 5.86 4.78
C VAL A 115 10.55 7.26 4.14
N LYS A 116 11.20 8.27 4.74
CA LYS A 116 11.33 9.58 4.08
C LYS A 116 12.30 9.46 2.91
N LYS A 117 11.77 9.10 1.75
CA LYS A 117 12.53 8.83 0.53
C LYS A 117 12.36 9.94 -0.51
N TYR A 118 11.23 10.64 -0.51
CA TYR A 118 10.88 11.67 -1.50
C TYR A 118 10.40 12.95 -0.80
N ASN A 119 10.59 14.11 -1.46
CA ASN A 119 10.16 15.43 -0.96
C ASN A 119 8.93 15.91 -1.75
N ILE A 120 7.83 15.16 -1.67
CA ILE A 120 6.60 15.40 -2.44
C ILE A 120 5.45 15.60 -1.46
N THR A 121 4.79 16.76 -1.52
CA THR A 121 3.58 16.99 -0.73
C THR A 121 2.42 16.23 -1.38
N SER A 122 1.73 15.42 -0.59
CA SER A 122 0.58 14.67 -1.10
C SER A 122 -0.65 14.83 -0.23
N SER A 123 -1.80 14.91 -0.89
CA SER A 123 -3.14 14.85 -0.30
C SER A 123 -4.01 13.91 -1.11
N HIS A 124 -5.16 13.52 -0.57
CA HIS A 124 -5.99 12.51 -1.21
C HIS A 124 -7.49 12.74 -0.98
N ALA A 125 -8.32 12.20 -1.88
CA ALA A 125 -9.77 12.17 -1.76
C ALA A 125 -10.33 10.81 -2.16
N LYS A 126 -11.32 10.34 -1.39
CA LYS A 126 -12.10 9.13 -1.67
C LYS A 126 -13.30 9.51 -2.51
N VAL A 127 -13.50 8.84 -3.65
CA VAL A 127 -14.56 9.17 -4.60
C VAL A 127 -15.20 7.89 -5.13
N VAL A 128 -16.47 7.66 -4.79
CA VAL A 128 -17.22 6.46 -5.20
C VAL A 128 -17.93 6.67 -6.53
N LYS A 129 -18.42 7.88 -6.81
CA LYS A 129 -19.11 8.21 -8.06
C LYS A 129 -18.22 9.07 -8.95
N THR A 130 -18.13 8.72 -10.23
CA THR A 130 -17.38 9.50 -11.22
C THR A 130 -17.84 10.95 -11.33
N SER A 131 -19.12 11.23 -11.07
CA SER A 131 -19.69 12.58 -11.01
C SER A 131 -18.98 13.49 -10.00
N ASP A 132 -18.51 12.90 -8.91
CA ASP A 132 -17.93 13.65 -7.80
C ASP A 132 -16.45 13.96 -8.04
N ILE A 133 -15.82 13.27 -9.01
CA ILE A 133 -14.42 13.52 -9.39
C ILE A 133 -14.27 14.96 -9.91
N LYS A 134 -15.18 15.40 -10.79
CA LYS A 134 -15.12 16.75 -11.36
C LYS A 134 -15.15 17.80 -10.25
N HIS A 135 -16.13 17.70 -9.35
CA HIS A 135 -16.28 18.61 -8.22
C HIS A 135 -15.05 18.62 -7.31
N VAL A 136 -14.51 17.44 -6.98
CA VAL A 136 -13.33 17.31 -6.12
C VAL A 136 -12.10 17.94 -6.78
N LEU A 137 -11.92 17.77 -8.10
CA LEU A 137 -10.78 18.35 -8.81
C LEU A 137 -10.90 19.87 -8.92
N GLU A 138 -12.08 20.39 -9.26
CA GLU A 138 -12.33 21.83 -9.33
C GLU A 138 -12.10 22.51 -7.97
N ASP A 139 -12.59 21.91 -6.87
CA ASP A 139 -12.43 22.45 -5.51
C ASP A 139 -11.00 22.36 -4.96
N ARG A 140 -10.31 21.24 -5.20
CA ARG A 140 -9.02 20.94 -4.53
C ARG A 140 -7.78 21.28 -5.35
N VAL A 141 -7.89 21.26 -6.68
CA VAL A 141 -6.77 21.51 -7.60
C VAL A 141 -6.95 22.87 -8.29
N GLY A 142 -8.19 23.24 -8.63
CA GLY A 142 -8.49 24.45 -9.39
C GLY A 142 -8.23 24.30 -10.89
N ALA A 143 -8.59 25.33 -11.66
CA ALA A 143 -8.42 25.35 -13.11
C ALA A 143 -7.12 26.04 -13.58
N ASP A 144 -6.37 26.67 -12.66
CA ASP A 144 -5.22 27.52 -12.96
C ASP A 144 -4.07 26.80 -13.68
N PHE A 145 -4.03 25.47 -13.56
CA PHE A 145 -3.03 24.59 -14.19
C PHE A 145 -3.64 23.55 -15.13
N ALA A 146 -4.94 23.67 -15.46
CA ALA A 146 -5.58 22.81 -16.44
C ALA A 146 -5.11 23.22 -17.85
N GLY A 147 -4.59 22.28 -18.62
CA GLY A 147 -4.24 22.55 -20.03
C GLY A 147 -5.46 23.01 -20.83
N GLU A 148 -5.26 23.88 -21.83
CA GLU A 148 -6.33 24.32 -22.72
C GLU A 148 -7.09 23.11 -23.29
N TYR A 149 -8.40 23.06 -23.05
CA TYR A 149 -9.27 22.05 -23.64
C TYR A 149 -9.42 22.34 -25.14
N ARG A 150 -8.62 21.66 -25.96
CA ARG A 150 -8.79 21.65 -27.41
C ARG A 150 -9.89 20.66 -27.77
N GLY A 151 -11.14 21.12 -27.66
CA GLY A 151 -12.33 20.46 -28.19
C GLY A 151 -12.63 20.91 -29.61
#